data_AF-A0A6J5GY21-F1
#
_entry.id   AF-A0A6J5GY21-F1
#
_cell.length_a   1.000
_cell.length_b   1.000
_cell.length_c   1.000
_cell.angle_alpha   90.00
_cell.angle_beta   90.00
_cell.angle_gamma   90.00
#
_symmetry.space_group_name_H-M   'P 1'
#
loop_
_entity.id
_entity.type
_entity.pdbx_description
1 polymer ?
#
loop_
_entity_poly.entity_id
_entity_poly.type
_entity_poly.pdbx_seq_one_letter_code
_entity_poly.pdbx_strand_id
1 'polypeptide(L)'
;MAVDTLQLDGMAISDVMKSIRDTGVGDSEASIILGNWLIQQGARQQRVFNYQTDFPAIETDCVETFTPTFHHTDWVDGESVVQAQQSAGEEGFNSRLHKIEQDFAAVRTDLGQVFACLANMRAEIRSLLDEIRTQINLINADLFNLAQGRPSYEPPSFSPVAFIPPFDATNAHFVGSTKYFNKDVAVWQTSQGTIMLPNVTPTPSNPASDPRVSGPASLAKFMTSNPQFLQQFGGKPVSKADLVKNYGTQTLDNGMSVADAVSILPDTGSYANSDALASDLAERQAGAIRSSGGSDVVNAALGVQGATGAASSAPVTNLPGLSSSAAAALNKGGITTIGQLAAANPTDVNKALSTGGVAMNSGDVAATSVLAKTLTRV
;
A
#
# COMPACT_ATOMS: atom_id res chain seq x y z
N MET A 1 40.85 -1.24 26.64
CA MET A 1 39.97 -0.80 25.53
C MET A 1 40.55 0.50 25.00
N ALA A 2 40.90 0.57 23.72
CA ALA A 2 41.66 1.68 23.17
C ALA A 2 40.83 2.97 23.23
N VAL A 3 41.30 3.94 24.02
CA VAL A 3 40.68 5.27 24.18
C VAL A 3 40.78 6.11 22.88
N ASP A 4 41.60 5.66 21.92
CA ASP A 4 41.85 6.32 20.63
C ASP A 4 40.72 6.19 19.59
N THR A 5 39.69 5.38 19.83
CA THR A 5 38.55 5.29 18.88
C THR A 5 37.46 6.32 19.14
N LEU A 6 37.44 6.97 20.32
CA LEU A 6 36.44 7.97 20.66
C LEU A 6 36.94 9.36 20.23
N GLN A 7 36.38 9.88 19.14
CA GLN A 7 36.61 11.23 18.65
C GLN A 7 35.42 12.13 18.97
N LEU A 8 35.66 13.31 19.52
CA LEU A 8 34.64 14.34 19.75
C LEU A 8 35.09 15.61 19.04
N ASP A 9 34.23 16.15 18.19
CA ASP A 9 34.52 17.30 17.32
C ASP A 9 35.78 17.10 16.44
N GLY A 10 35.99 15.87 15.97
CA GLY A 10 37.12 15.50 15.10
C GLY A 10 38.48 15.36 15.80
N MET A 11 38.56 15.48 17.13
CA MET A 11 39.79 15.25 17.90
C MET A 11 39.73 13.96 18.71
N ALA A 12 40.82 13.19 18.69
CA ALA A 12 40.97 12.04 19.58
C ALA A 12 41.23 12.51 21.03
N ILE A 13 40.70 11.76 21.99
CA ILE A 13 40.86 12.06 23.42
C ILE A 13 42.34 12.14 23.82
N SER A 14 43.19 11.30 23.22
CA SER A 14 44.63 11.29 23.45
C SER A 14 45.33 12.56 22.95
N ASP A 15 44.88 13.12 21.83
CA ASP A 15 45.42 14.39 21.29
C ASP A 15 45.03 15.58 22.17
N VAL A 16 43.80 15.60 22.67
CA VAL A 16 43.34 16.63 23.64
C VAL A 16 44.12 16.53 24.93
N MET A 17 44.32 15.31 25.44
CA MET A 17 45.10 15.06 26.65
C MET A 17 46.55 15.52 26.49
N LYS A 18 47.16 15.25 25.33
CA LYS A 18 48.51 15.70 24.99
C LYS A 18 48.58 17.22 24.90
N SER A 19 47.63 17.86 24.22
CA SER A 19 47.57 19.32 24.11
C SER A 19 47.46 20.03 25.46
N ILE A 20 46.73 19.45 26.44
CA ILE A 20 46.63 20.01 27.80
C ILE A 20 47.97 19.85 28.53
N ARG A 21 48.62 18.69 28.42
CA ARG A 21 49.94 18.44 29.05
C ARG A 21 51.04 19.35 28.49
N ASP A 22 51.02 19.64 27.20
CA ASP A 22 51.99 20.50 26.54
C ASP A 22 51.91 21.97 27.04
N THR A 23 50.85 22.34 27.76
CA THR A 23 50.73 23.65 28.44
C THR A 23 51.31 23.67 29.86
N GLY A 24 51.88 22.57 30.34
CA GLY A 24 52.52 22.45 31.65
C GLY A 24 51.57 22.10 32.80
N VAL A 25 50.33 21.72 32.50
CA VAL A 25 49.32 21.30 33.50
C VAL A 25 49.62 19.87 33.98
N GLY A 26 49.56 19.65 35.30
CA GLY A 26 49.82 18.33 35.90
C GLY A 26 48.72 17.30 35.60
N ASP A 27 49.05 16.01 35.63
CA ASP A 27 48.17 14.92 35.19
C ASP A 27 46.79 14.88 35.85
N SER A 28 46.72 15.22 37.15
CA SER A 28 45.46 15.26 37.90
C SER A 28 44.53 16.38 37.42
N GLU A 29 45.07 17.60 37.23
CA GLU A 29 44.33 18.75 36.73
C GLU A 29 43.96 18.55 35.26
N ALA A 30 44.86 17.99 34.47
CA ALA A 30 44.65 17.69 33.08
C ALA A 30 43.50 16.66 32.89
N SER A 31 43.36 15.70 33.81
CA SER A 31 42.25 14.74 33.83
C SER A 31 40.90 15.38 34.19
N ILE A 32 40.88 16.37 35.09
CA ILE A 32 39.67 17.13 35.44
C ILE A 32 39.23 18.00 34.26
N ILE A 33 40.17 18.67 33.60
CA ILE A 33 39.91 19.49 32.40
C ILE A 33 39.37 18.60 31.27
N LEU A 34 39.98 17.43 31.04
CA LEU A 34 39.50 16.47 30.06
C LEU A 34 38.08 15.98 30.41
N GLY A 35 37.81 15.66 31.69
CA GLY A 35 36.48 15.24 32.14
C GLY A 35 35.39 16.30 31.89
N ASN A 36 35.69 17.57 32.21
CA ASN A 36 34.78 18.68 31.93
C ASN A 36 34.59 18.92 30.42
N TRP A 37 35.66 18.78 29.64
CA TRP A 37 35.59 18.86 28.17
C TRP A 37 34.73 17.72 27.61
N LEU A 38 34.90 16.47 28.07
CA LEU A 38 34.08 15.33 27.65
C LEU A 38 32.60 15.53 27.98
N ILE A 39 32.28 16.07 29.16
CA ILE A 39 30.90 16.39 29.55
C ILE A 39 30.34 17.51 28.66
N GLN A 40 31.10 18.58 28.41
CA GLN A 40 30.66 19.67 27.53
C GLN A 40 30.50 19.23 26.08
N GLN A 41 31.40 18.42 25.55
CA GLN A 41 31.33 17.93 24.18
C GLN A 41 30.24 16.86 24.02
N GLY A 42 30.12 15.94 24.97
CA GLY A 42 29.05 14.94 25.01
C GLY A 42 27.65 15.58 25.13
N ALA A 43 27.52 16.65 25.94
CA ALA A 43 26.28 17.43 26.05
C ALA A 43 25.99 18.28 24.80
N ARG A 44 27.00 18.54 23.97
CA ARG A 44 26.87 19.28 22.72
C ARG A 44 26.58 18.40 21.52
N GLN A 45 26.68 17.08 21.59
CA GLN A 45 26.42 16.21 20.44
C GLN A 45 24.92 16.14 20.10
N GLN A 46 24.62 15.99 18.80
CA GLN A 46 23.24 15.76 18.35
C GLN A 46 22.73 14.44 18.94
N ARG A 47 21.62 14.51 19.65
CA ARG A 47 20.98 13.30 20.21
C ARG A 47 20.32 12.51 19.10
N VAL A 48 20.45 11.19 19.17
CA VAL A 48 19.72 10.26 18.29
C VAL A 48 18.87 9.34 19.15
N PHE A 49 17.57 9.34 18.88
CA PHE A 49 16.61 8.43 19.46
C PHE A 49 16.54 7.14 18.64
N ASN A 50 16.60 6.02 19.34
CA ASN A 50 16.32 4.69 18.83
C ASN A 50 15.51 3.95 19.89
N TYR A 51 14.60 3.09 19.45
CA TYR A 51 13.96 2.14 20.35
C TYR A 51 14.99 1.14 20.86
N GLN A 52 14.95 0.85 22.16
CA GLN A 52 15.84 -0.11 22.78
C GLN A 52 15.44 -1.55 22.47
N THR A 53 14.14 -1.80 22.34
CA THR A 53 13.58 -3.11 22.04
C THR A 53 13.22 -3.19 20.56
N ASP A 54 13.65 -4.26 19.92
CA ASP A 54 13.25 -4.54 18.55
C ASP A 54 11.77 -4.93 18.49
N PHE A 55 11.06 -4.30 17.56
CA PHE A 55 9.67 -4.62 17.22
C PHE A 55 9.62 -4.86 15.72
N PRO A 56 9.81 -6.10 15.25
CA PRO A 56 9.84 -6.39 13.82
C PRO A 56 8.44 -6.27 13.22
N ALA A 57 8.35 -5.76 11.98
CA ALA A 57 7.08 -5.63 11.27
C ALA A 57 6.41 -6.99 10.99
N ILE A 58 7.20 -8.06 10.93
CA ILE A 58 6.76 -9.43 10.67
C ILE A 58 7.24 -10.31 11.81
N GLU A 59 6.34 -11.16 12.33
CA GLU A 59 6.67 -12.22 13.28
C GLU A 59 6.56 -13.57 12.57
N THR A 60 7.69 -14.19 12.25
CA THR A 60 7.70 -15.41 11.42
C THR A 60 7.10 -16.62 12.11
N ASP A 61 7.08 -16.60 13.43
CA ASP A 61 6.56 -17.71 14.24
C ASP A 61 5.05 -17.58 14.49
N CYS A 62 4.44 -16.47 14.06
CA CYS A 62 3.00 -16.18 14.20
C CYS A 62 2.26 -16.48 12.89
N VAL A 63 2.18 -17.76 12.53
CA VAL A 63 1.47 -18.24 11.34
C VAL A 63 0.30 -19.13 11.72
N GLU A 64 -0.79 -19.04 10.95
CA GLU A 64 -1.93 -19.95 11.09
C GLU A 64 -1.50 -21.37 10.69
N THR A 65 -1.79 -22.35 11.55
CA THR A 65 -1.46 -23.76 11.31
C THR A 65 -2.70 -24.65 11.33
N PHE A 66 -3.89 -24.07 11.39
CA PHE A 66 -5.11 -24.84 11.51
C PHE A 66 -5.42 -25.55 10.18
N THR A 67 -5.60 -26.87 10.28
CA THR A 67 -5.96 -27.71 9.14
C THR A 67 -7.12 -28.58 9.59
N PRO A 68 -8.30 -28.47 8.97
CA PRO A 68 -9.40 -29.38 9.22
C PRO A 68 -8.95 -30.81 8.97
N THR A 69 -9.10 -31.66 9.98
CA THR A 69 -8.82 -33.11 9.87
C THR A 69 -10.09 -33.93 9.73
N PHE A 70 -11.24 -33.33 10.00
CA PHE A 70 -12.53 -33.99 9.84
C PHE A 70 -12.84 -34.15 8.35
N HIS A 71 -13.02 -35.39 7.93
CA HIS A 71 -13.52 -35.75 6.60
C HIS A 71 -14.51 -36.91 6.74
N HIS A 72 -15.69 -36.76 6.15
CA HIS A 72 -16.76 -37.73 6.13
C HIS A 72 -16.75 -38.50 4.81
N THR A 73 -16.70 -39.82 4.92
CA THR A 73 -16.96 -40.72 3.80
C THR A 73 -18.44 -41.06 3.80
N ASP A 74 -19.10 -40.82 2.68
CA ASP A 74 -20.53 -41.06 2.55
C ASP A 74 -20.95 -42.45 3.00
N TRP A 75 -21.97 -42.47 3.85
CA TRP A 75 -22.66 -43.68 4.25
C TRP A 75 -23.75 -44.04 3.24
N VAL A 76 -24.13 -45.31 3.22
CA VAL A 76 -25.12 -45.86 2.29
C VAL A 76 -26.28 -46.45 3.07
N ASP A 77 -27.50 -46.11 2.68
CA ASP A 77 -28.72 -46.65 3.30
C ASP A 77 -28.80 -48.17 3.12
N GLY A 78 -29.19 -48.88 4.19
CA GLY A 78 -29.27 -50.34 4.20
C GLY A 78 -27.93 -51.06 4.43
N GLU A 79 -26.79 -50.37 4.27
CA GLU A 79 -25.47 -50.87 4.68
C GLU A 79 -25.02 -50.24 6.02
N SER A 80 -25.35 -48.97 6.23
CA SER A 80 -25.07 -48.23 7.46
C SER A 80 -26.26 -48.25 8.42
N VAL A 81 -25.99 -48.23 9.73
CA VAL A 81 -27.02 -48.30 10.78
C VAL A 81 -27.82 -47.00 10.96
N VAL A 82 -27.49 -45.95 10.22
CA VAL A 82 -28.16 -44.64 10.27
C VAL A 82 -28.84 -44.35 8.93
N GLN A 83 -29.75 -43.39 8.96
CA GLN A 83 -30.32 -42.80 7.74
C GLN A 83 -29.27 -41.91 7.07
N ALA A 84 -28.54 -42.45 6.10
CA ALA A 84 -27.45 -41.79 5.43
C ALA A 84 -27.95 -40.79 4.38
N GLN A 85 -28.92 -41.20 3.55
CA GLN A 85 -29.49 -40.35 2.51
C GLN A 85 -30.66 -39.50 3.02
N GLN A 86 -31.00 -38.47 2.24
CA GLN A 86 -32.14 -37.61 2.53
C GLN A 86 -33.45 -38.34 2.22
N SER A 87 -34.42 -38.24 3.14
CA SER A 87 -35.78 -38.76 2.94
C SER A 87 -36.78 -37.62 2.78
N ALA A 88 -38.03 -37.96 2.43
CA ALA A 88 -39.11 -36.98 2.33
C ALA A 88 -39.48 -36.45 3.73
N GLY A 89 -38.83 -35.36 4.13
CA GLY A 89 -39.11 -34.64 5.38
C GLY A 89 -37.94 -34.57 6.35
N GLU A 90 -36.86 -35.33 6.15
CA GLU A 90 -35.71 -35.35 7.05
C GLU A 90 -34.37 -35.30 6.32
N GLU A 91 -33.47 -34.46 6.81
CA GLU A 91 -32.09 -34.36 6.32
C GLU A 91 -31.27 -35.56 6.83
N GLY A 92 -30.68 -36.32 5.90
CA GLY A 92 -29.83 -37.47 6.19
C GLY A 92 -28.47 -37.10 6.81
N PHE A 93 -27.80 -38.09 7.40
CA PHE A 93 -26.53 -37.89 8.11
C PHE A 93 -25.39 -37.38 7.20
N ASN A 94 -25.30 -37.84 5.95
CA ASN A 94 -24.25 -37.38 5.03
C ASN A 94 -24.33 -35.86 4.82
N SER A 95 -25.53 -35.33 4.59
CA SER A 95 -25.73 -33.88 4.40
C SER A 95 -25.31 -33.07 5.64
N ARG A 96 -25.65 -33.55 6.85
CA ARG A 96 -25.27 -32.88 8.11
C ARG A 96 -23.76 -32.91 8.34
N LEU A 97 -23.11 -34.04 8.04
CA LEU A 97 -21.67 -34.19 8.22
C LEU A 97 -20.90 -33.36 7.19
N HIS A 98 -21.36 -33.29 5.93
CA HIS A 98 -20.80 -32.36 4.94
C HIS A 98 -20.97 -30.88 5.31
N LYS A 99 -22.08 -30.50 5.95
CA LYS A 99 -22.23 -29.14 6.51
C LYS A 99 -21.19 -28.86 7.58
N ILE A 100 -20.91 -29.83 8.47
CA ILE A 100 -19.85 -29.71 9.49
C ILE A 100 -18.46 -29.56 8.83
N GLU A 101 -18.17 -30.32 7.77
CA GLU A 101 -16.93 -30.13 6.99
C GLU A 101 -16.81 -28.72 6.40
N GLN A 102 -17.91 -28.22 5.82
CA GLN A 102 -17.98 -26.88 5.27
C GLN A 102 -17.79 -25.81 6.34
N ASP A 103 -18.39 -25.99 7.53
CA ASP A 103 -18.20 -25.09 8.67
C ASP A 103 -16.73 -25.05 9.11
N PHE A 104 -16.05 -26.19 9.18
CA PHE A 104 -14.60 -26.21 9.48
C PHE A 104 -13.76 -25.53 8.40
N ALA A 105 -14.14 -25.65 7.12
CA ALA A 105 -13.47 -24.92 6.03
C ALA A 105 -13.70 -23.41 6.12
N ALA A 106 -14.90 -22.97 6.51
CA ALA A 106 -15.21 -21.57 6.77
C ALA A 106 -14.39 -21.02 7.95
N VAL A 107 -14.33 -21.76 9.07
CA VAL A 107 -13.50 -21.40 10.24
C VAL A 107 -12.04 -21.24 9.86
N ARG A 108 -11.48 -22.14 9.04
CA ARG A 108 -10.11 -22.00 8.54
C ARG A 108 -9.91 -20.68 7.78
N THR A 109 -10.84 -20.35 6.90
CA THR A 109 -10.79 -19.13 6.09
C THR A 109 -10.84 -17.88 6.97
N ASP A 110 -11.76 -17.85 7.94
CA ASP A 110 -11.91 -16.74 8.88
C ASP A 110 -10.67 -16.58 9.77
N LEU A 111 -10.10 -17.68 10.27
CA LEU A 111 -8.85 -17.65 11.02
C LEU A 111 -7.71 -17.08 10.17
N GLY A 112 -7.56 -17.54 8.92
CA GLY A 112 -6.57 -17.00 7.99
C GLY A 112 -6.71 -15.48 7.80
N GLN A 113 -7.94 -14.99 7.65
CA GLN A 113 -8.22 -13.56 7.55
C GLN A 113 -7.85 -12.80 8.83
N VAL A 114 -8.15 -13.35 10.02
CA VAL A 114 -7.77 -12.73 11.29
C VAL A 114 -6.25 -12.62 11.42
N PHE A 115 -5.50 -13.67 11.11
CA PHE A 115 -4.03 -13.63 11.13
C PHE A 115 -3.47 -12.61 10.14
N ALA A 116 -4.06 -12.50 8.95
CA ALA A 116 -3.68 -11.47 7.98
C ALA A 116 -3.94 -10.05 8.50
N CYS A 117 -5.11 -9.79 9.10
CA CYS A 117 -5.43 -8.50 9.71
C CYS A 117 -4.46 -8.15 10.86
N LEU A 118 -4.11 -9.12 11.71
CA LEU A 118 -3.13 -8.92 12.79
C LEU A 118 -1.73 -8.62 12.26
N ALA A 119 -1.30 -9.32 11.20
CA ALA A 119 -0.03 -9.06 10.54
C ALA A 119 0.02 -7.63 9.95
N ASN A 120 -1.05 -7.19 9.29
CA ASN A 120 -1.17 -5.84 8.75
C ASN A 120 -1.13 -4.79 9.86
N MET A 121 -1.91 -4.97 10.93
CA MET A 121 -1.91 -4.06 12.08
C MET A 121 -0.51 -3.95 12.71
N ARG A 122 0.23 -5.06 12.82
CA ARG A 122 1.61 -5.04 13.33
C ARG A 122 2.54 -4.24 12.42
N ALA A 123 2.42 -4.42 11.11
CA ALA A 123 3.21 -3.68 10.12
C ALA A 123 2.91 -2.17 10.17
N GLU A 124 1.63 -1.80 10.26
CA GLU A 124 1.19 -0.40 10.39
C GLU A 124 1.71 0.24 11.67
N ILE A 125 1.58 -0.45 12.82
CA ILE A 125 2.14 0.03 14.09
C ILE A 125 3.65 0.23 13.96
N ARG A 126 4.37 -0.68 13.30
CA ARG A 126 5.81 -0.51 13.10
C ARG A 126 6.13 0.72 12.24
N SER A 127 5.36 0.95 11.17
CA SER A 127 5.52 2.14 10.32
C SER A 127 5.34 3.43 11.13
N LEU A 128 4.29 3.50 11.95
CA LEU A 128 4.04 4.66 12.83
C LEU A 128 5.17 4.87 13.85
N LEU A 129 5.74 3.80 14.41
CA LEU A 129 6.90 3.88 15.30
C LEU A 129 8.14 4.41 14.57
N ASP A 130 8.38 3.97 13.33
CA ASP A 130 9.49 4.47 12.51
C ASP A 130 9.33 5.95 12.15
N GLU A 131 8.10 6.40 11.90
CA GLU A 131 7.77 7.81 11.71
C GLU A 131 8.06 8.62 12.97
N ILE A 132 7.57 8.18 14.14
CA ILE A 132 7.83 8.83 15.43
C ILE A 132 9.33 8.93 15.70
N ARG A 133 10.08 7.84 15.48
CA ARG A 133 11.55 7.85 15.60
C ARG A 133 12.19 8.90 14.69
N THR A 134 11.73 8.99 13.45
CA THR A 134 12.24 9.96 12.47
C THR A 134 11.96 11.38 12.91
N GLN A 135 10.73 11.68 13.32
CA GLN A 135 10.33 13.01 13.78
C GLN A 135 11.09 13.44 15.05
N ILE A 136 11.27 12.54 16.02
CA ILE A 136 12.09 12.82 17.20
C ILE A 136 13.54 13.13 16.80
N ASN A 137 14.09 12.39 15.83
CA ASN A 137 15.45 12.63 15.34
C ASN A 137 15.60 13.94 14.56
N LEU A 138 14.57 14.35 13.81
CA LEU A 138 14.51 15.67 13.19
C LEU A 138 14.48 16.78 14.25
N ILE A 139 13.61 16.66 15.25
CA ILE A 139 13.54 17.61 16.38
C ILE A 139 14.91 17.69 17.09
N ASN A 140 15.56 16.56 17.36
CA ASN A 140 16.89 16.56 17.97
C ASN A 140 17.94 17.24 17.07
N ALA A 141 17.85 17.09 15.74
CA ALA A 141 18.71 17.77 14.79
C ALA A 141 18.49 19.29 14.83
N ASP A 142 17.23 19.74 14.83
CA ASP A 142 16.88 21.16 14.87
C ASP A 142 17.29 21.81 16.18
N LEU A 143 17.05 21.15 17.31
CA LEU A 143 17.50 21.62 18.62
C LEU A 143 19.02 21.74 18.68
N PHE A 144 19.74 20.77 18.11
CA PHE A 144 21.20 20.84 17.99
C PHE A 144 21.64 22.02 17.11
N ASN A 145 21.02 22.22 15.95
CA ASN A 145 21.34 23.33 15.04
C ASN A 145 21.08 24.70 15.70
N LEU A 146 19.94 24.86 16.37
CA LEU A 146 19.58 26.05 17.14
C LEU A 146 20.61 26.34 18.23
N ALA A 147 21.03 25.32 18.99
CA ALA A 147 22.04 25.46 20.04
C ALA A 147 23.42 25.88 19.49
N GLN A 148 23.71 25.57 18.23
CA GLN A 148 24.94 25.96 17.52
C GLN A 148 24.83 27.30 16.80
N GLY A 149 23.70 28.02 16.95
CA GLY A 149 23.44 29.27 16.21
C GLY A 149 23.32 29.08 14.70
N ARG A 150 23.09 27.84 14.25
CA ARG A 150 22.85 27.53 12.84
C ARG A 150 21.34 27.66 12.58
N PRO A 151 20.94 28.09 11.37
CA PRO A 151 19.53 28.05 11.00
C PRO A 151 18.99 26.64 11.17
N SER A 152 17.78 26.52 11.72
CA SER A 152 17.05 25.26 11.79
C SER A 152 16.99 24.65 10.39
N TYR A 153 17.09 23.32 10.31
CA TYR A 153 16.94 22.65 9.04
C TYR A 153 15.44 22.66 8.74
N GLU A 154 14.96 23.67 8.01
CA GLU A 154 13.65 23.54 7.38
C GLU A 154 13.77 22.36 6.42
N PRO A 155 13.07 21.23 6.66
CA PRO A 155 13.00 20.22 5.63
C PRO A 155 12.47 20.95 4.40
N PRO A 156 13.09 20.76 3.22
CA PRO A 156 12.57 21.39 2.02
C PRO A 156 11.08 21.08 1.98
N SER A 157 10.24 22.11 1.91
CA SER A 157 8.83 21.92 1.65
C SER A 157 8.74 21.40 0.22
N PHE A 158 8.91 20.09 0.09
CA PHE A 158 8.65 19.41 -1.15
C PHE A 158 7.12 19.50 -1.31
N SER A 159 6.64 20.41 -2.16
CA SER A 159 5.49 20.06 -3.01
C SER A 159 5.79 18.65 -3.53
N PRO A 160 4.86 17.68 -3.53
CA PRO A 160 5.18 16.28 -3.85
C PRO A 160 5.97 16.22 -5.16
N VAL A 161 7.29 16.19 -5.05
CA VAL A 161 8.18 16.08 -6.18
C VAL A 161 8.33 14.59 -6.33
N ALA A 162 8.01 14.10 -7.53
CA ALA A 162 8.35 12.75 -7.94
C ALA A 162 9.75 12.43 -7.41
N PHE A 163 9.89 11.30 -6.73
CA PHE A 163 11.20 10.75 -6.46
C PHE A 163 11.85 10.56 -7.83
N ILE A 164 12.80 11.43 -8.17
CA ILE A 164 13.65 11.27 -9.35
C ILE A 164 14.87 10.51 -8.82
N PRO A 165 14.97 9.20 -9.06
CA PRO A 165 16.14 8.47 -8.60
C PRO A 165 17.42 9.04 -9.22
N PRO A 166 18.58 8.93 -8.54
CA PRO A 166 19.87 9.41 -9.04
C PRO A 166 20.44 8.56 -10.20
N PHE A 167 19.65 7.65 -10.78
CA PHE A 167 20.00 6.82 -11.94
C PHE A 167 19.05 7.16 -13.10
N ASP A 168 19.45 6.83 -14.32
CA ASP A 168 18.61 7.02 -15.51
C ASP A 168 17.35 6.13 -15.42
N ALA A 169 16.30 6.70 -14.81
CA ALA A 169 15.01 6.06 -14.58
C ALA A 169 14.32 5.67 -15.89
N THR A 170 14.72 6.28 -17.01
CA THR A 170 14.17 6.01 -18.34
C THR A 170 14.51 4.61 -18.85
N ASN A 171 15.62 4.02 -18.38
CA ASN A 171 16.12 2.71 -18.79
C ASN A 171 16.23 1.73 -17.61
N ALA A 172 15.57 2.05 -16.49
CA ALA A 172 15.49 1.18 -15.33
C ALA A 172 14.27 0.27 -15.45
N HIS A 173 14.47 -1.05 -15.34
CA HIS A 173 13.42 -2.06 -15.40
C HIS A 173 13.33 -2.77 -14.07
N PHE A 174 12.18 -2.74 -13.40
CA PHE A 174 11.97 -3.59 -12.24
C PHE A 174 12.08 -5.07 -12.61
N VAL A 175 12.87 -5.80 -11.84
CA VAL A 175 13.15 -7.24 -12.02
C VAL A 175 12.28 -8.08 -11.08
N GLY A 176 11.90 -7.50 -9.94
CA GLY A 176 11.16 -8.19 -8.90
C GLY A 176 11.50 -7.64 -7.52
N SER A 177 10.77 -8.08 -6.50
CA SER A 177 11.10 -7.81 -5.11
C SER A 177 11.85 -9.00 -4.51
N THR A 178 12.87 -8.73 -3.70
CA THR A 178 13.55 -9.75 -2.90
C THR A 178 13.83 -9.23 -1.50
N LYS A 179 14.36 -10.09 -0.63
CA LYS A 179 14.83 -9.69 0.69
C LYS A 179 16.34 -9.42 0.65
N TYR A 180 16.74 -8.24 1.10
CA TYR A 180 18.14 -7.89 1.35
C TYR A 180 18.30 -7.46 2.81
N PHE A 181 19.13 -8.17 3.58
CA PHE A 181 19.20 -8.04 5.04
C PHE A 181 17.82 -8.07 5.73
N ASN A 182 16.95 -8.98 5.27
CA ASN A 182 15.60 -9.17 5.79
C ASN A 182 14.67 -7.94 5.64
N LYS A 183 15.04 -6.97 4.80
CA LYS A 183 14.19 -5.86 4.36
C LYS A 183 13.73 -6.13 2.94
N ASP A 184 12.45 -5.85 2.67
CA ASP A 184 11.94 -5.92 1.31
C ASP A 184 12.62 -4.84 0.47
N VAL A 185 13.24 -5.27 -0.62
CA VAL A 185 13.88 -4.39 -1.59
C VAL A 185 13.31 -4.66 -2.97
N ALA A 186 13.05 -3.58 -3.69
CA ALA A 186 12.74 -3.61 -5.10
C ALA A 186 14.06 -3.73 -5.88
N VAL A 187 14.16 -4.74 -6.73
CA VAL A 187 15.33 -4.98 -7.59
C VAL A 187 15.04 -4.35 -8.95
N TRP A 188 15.95 -3.49 -9.42
CA TRP A 188 15.84 -2.82 -10.71
C TRP A 188 17.08 -3.11 -11.56
N GLN A 189 16.88 -3.46 -12.81
CA GLN A 189 17.92 -3.58 -13.83
C GLN A 189 18.07 -2.22 -14.52
N THR A 190 19.23 -1.60 -14.44
CA THR A 190 19.53 -0.34 -15.14
C THR A 190 20.60 -0.57 -16.20
N SER A 191 20.83 0.43 -17.06
CA SER A 191 21.97 0.45 -18.00
C SER A 191 23.35 0.36 -17.31
N GLN A 192 23.41 0.67 -16.01
CA GLN A 192 24.63 0.64 -15.19
C GLN A 192 24.73 -0.63 -14.32
N GLY A 193 23.73 -1.52 -14.36
CA GLY A 193 23.68 -2.75 -13.57
C GLY A 193 22.44 -2.87 -12.69
N THR A 194 22.40 -3.89 -11.83
CA THR A 194 21.28 -4.15 -10.93
C THR A 194 21.40 -3.30 -9.66
N ILE A 195 20.33 -2.59 -9.30
CA ILE A 195 20.23 -1.80 -8.06
C ILE A 195 19.10 -2.35 -7.17
N MET A 196 19.26 -2.19 -5.86
CA MET A 196 18.26 -2.58 -4.87
C MET A 196 17.81 -1.34 -4.10
N LEU A 197 16.52 -1.03 -4.15
CA LEU A 197 15.93 0.09 -3.43
C LEU A 197 15.04 -0.42 -2.31
N PRO A 198 15.02 0.24 -1.13
CA PRO A 198 14.08 -0.10 -0.07
C PRO A 198 12.64 -0.09 -0.61
N ASN A 199 11.93 -1.20 -0.47
CA ASN A 199 10.54 -1.31 -0.91
C ASN A 199 9.66 -0.69 0.17
N VAL A 200 9.48 0.63 0.12
CA VAL A 200 8.69 1.41 1.10
C VAL A 200 7.18 1.18 1.00
N THR A 201 6.74 0.37 0.02
CA THR A 201 5.39 -0.15 -0.08
C THR A 201 5.49 -1.65 -0.37
N PRO A 202 4.94 -2.55 0.48
CA PRO A 202 4.87 -3.96 0.14
C PRO A 202 4.21 -4.09 -1.24
N THR A 203 4.80 -4.87 -2.14
CA THR A 203 4.20 -5.22 -3.43
C THR A 203 2.83 -5.82 -3.11
N PRO A 204 1.70 -5.12 -3.32
CA PRO A 204 0.43 -5.69 -2.94
C PRO A 204 0.17 -6.85 -3.92
N SER A 205 -0.22 -8.01 -3.38
CA SER A 205 -0.73 -9.11 -4.20
C SER A 205 -1.98 -8.69 -5.00
N ASN A 206 -2.59 -7.58 -4.62
CA ASN A 206 -3.76 -6.98 -5.22
C ASN A 206 -3.60 -5.46 -5.39
N PRO A 207 -3.46 -4.93 -6.62
CA PRO A 207 -3.37 -3.49 -6.89
C PRO A 207 -4.49 -2.65 -6.26
N ALA A 208 -5.70 -3.20 -6.08
CA ALA A 208 -6.82 -2.46 -5.51
C ALA A 208 -6.70 -2.18 -4.01
N SER A 209 -5.72 -2.79 -3.30
CA SER A 209 -5.44 -2.39 -1.92
C SER A 209 -4.75 -1.03 -1.82
N ASP A 210 -4.18 -0.52 -2.92
CA ASP A 210 -3.68 0.86 -2.98
C ASP A 210 -4.86 1.84 -3.11
N PRO A 211 -5.06 2.78 -2.17
CA PRO A 211 -6.14 3.77 -2.23
C PRO A 211 -6.10 4.63 -3.50
N ARG A 212 -4.94 4.79 -4.14
CA ARG A 212 -4.78 5.51 -5.41
C ARG A 212 -5.39 4.72 -6.57
N VAL A 213 -5.42 3.39 -6.48
CA VAL A 213 -6.05 2.52 -7.48
C VAL A 213 -7.55 2.38 -7.21
N SER A 214 -7.95 2.14 -5.97
CA SER A 214 -9.37 1.91 -5.60
C SER A 214 -10.19 3.19 -5.44
N GLY A 215 -9.59 4.30 -5.01
CA GLY A 215 -10.28 5.58 -4.77
C GLY A 215 -11.10 6.10 -5.96
N PRO A 216 -10.54 6.15 -7.20
CA PRO A 216 -11.31 6.52 -8.39
C PRO A 216 -12.52 5.62 -8.63
N ALA A 217 -12.38 4.30 -8.42
CA ALA A 217 -13.45 3.33 -8.60
C ALA A 217 -14.55 3.48 -7.55
N SER A 218 -14.16 3.63 -6.28
CA SER A 218 -15.05 3.91 -5.16
C SER A 218 -15.85 5.20 -5.37
N LEU A 219 -15.21 6.27 -5.85
CA LEU A 219 -15.91 7.51 -6.20
C LEU A 219 -16.89 7.27 -7.35
N ALA A 220 -16.48 6.58 -8.42
CA ALA A 220 -17.35 6.31 -9.57
C ALA A 220 -18.62 5.54 -9.19
N LYS A 221 -18.48 4.54 -8.30
CA LYS A 221 -19.62 3.82 -7.73
C LYS A 221 -20.51 4.74 -6.91
N PHE A 222 -19.93 5.51 -5.99
CA PHE A 222 -20.67 6.47 -5.18
C PHE A 222 -21.49 7.45 -6.05
N MET A 223 -20.87 8.03 -7.08
CA MET A 223 -21.55 8.96 -7.99
C MET A 223 -22.75 8.29 -8.69
N THR A 224 -22.57 7.06 -9.16
CA THR A 224 -23.59 6.34 -9.93
C THR A 224 -24.72 5.81 -9.04
N SER A 225 -24.39 5.43 -7.81
CA SER A 225 -25.35 4.95 -6.82
C SER A 225 -26.08 6.08 -6.07
N ASN A 226 -25.67 7.35 -6.26
CA ASN A 226 -26.26 8.50 -5.61
C ASN A 226 -26.94 9.45 -6.64
N PRO A 227 -28.27 9.33 -6.83
CA PRO A 227 -29.00 10.15 -7.81
C PRO A 227 -28.87 11.66 -7.56
N GLN A 228 -28.75 12.09 -6.31
CA GLN A 228 -28.59 13.51 -5.98
C GLN A 228 -27.25 14.06 -6.48
N PHE A 229 -26.20 13.23 -6.45
CA PHE A 229 -24.90 13.60 -7.00
C PHE A 229 -24.98 13.82 -8.51
N LEU A 230 -25.62 12.90 -9.24
CA LEU A 230 -25.79 13.03 -10.70
C LEU A 230 -26.64 14.24 -11.08
N GLN A 231 -27.65 14.60 -10.27
CA GLN A 231 -28.46 15.79 -10.51
C GLN A 231 -27.65 17.09 -10.48
N GLN A 232 -26.55 17.15 -9.72
CA GLN A 232 -25.69 18.33 -9.68
C GLN A 232 -25.01 18.61 -11.02
N PHE A 233 -24.72 17.56 -11.81
CA PHE A 233 -24.12 17.68 -13.14
C PHE A 233 -25.12 18.02 -14.25
N GLY A 234 -26.40 18.27 -13.94
CA GLY A 234 -27.53 18.47 -14.87
C GLY A 234 -27.35 19.52 -15.97
N GLY A 235 -26.46 19.25 -16.93
CA GLY A 235 -26.05 20.12 -18.02
C GLY A 235 -25.05 21.23 -17.65
N LYS A 236 -24.48 21.24 -16.43
CA LYS A 236 -23.56 22.29 -15.98
C LYS A 236 -22.27 21.70 -15.42
N PRO A 237 -21.11 22.33 -15.67
CA PRO A 237 -19.88 21.93 -15.02
C PRO A 237 -19.96 22.07 -13.50
N VAL A 238 -19.43 21.09 -12.77
CA VAL A 238 -19.37 21.10 -11.31
C VAL A 238 -17.92 21.29 -10.88
N SER A 239 -17.67 22.23 -9.95
CA SER A 239 -16.33 22.50 -9.45
C SER A 239 -15.92 21.53 -8.34
N LYS A 240 -14.60 21.29 -8.16
CA LYS A 240 -14.07 20.53 -7.00
C LYS A 240 -14.56 21.13 -5.67
N ALA A 241 -14.57 22.46 -5.57
CA ALA A 241 -15.02 23.16 -4.37
C ALA A 241 -16.50 22.84 -4.03
N ASP A 242 -17.38 22.82 -5.04
CA ASP A 242 -18.79 22.47 -4.82
C ASP A 242 -18.98 21.00 -4.45
N LEU A 243 -18.16 20.10 -5.02
CA LEU A 243 -18.17 18.67 -4.65
C LEU A 243 -17.78 18.47 -3.19
N VAL A 244 -16.66 19.06 -2.76
CA VAL A 244 -16.17 18.97 -1.38
C VAL A 244 -17.17 19.61 -0.42
N LYS A 245 -17.75 20.76 -0.77
CA LYS A 245 -18.74 21.43 0.06
C LYS A 245 -20.00 20.59 0.27
N ASN A 246 -20.50 19.93 -0.77
CA ASN A 246 -21.79 19.23 -0.72
C ASN A 246 -21.67 17.77 -0.26
N TYR A 247 -20.54 17.12 -0.57
CA TYR A 247 -20.35 15.69 -0.36
C TYR A 247 -19.06 15.32 0.37
N GLY A 248 -18.18 16.28 0.70
CA GLY A 248 -16.83 16.01 1.18
C GLY A 248 -16.73 15.13 2.42
N THR A 249 -17.71 15.17 3.31
CA THR A 249 -17.76 14.34 4.53
C THR A 249 -18.38 12.96 4.33
N GLN A 250 -18.93 12.67 3.15
CA GLN A 250 -19.52 11.36 2.86
C GLN A 250 -18.41 10.33 2.65
N THR A 251 -18.62 9.16 3.22
CA THR A 251 -17.66 8.04 3.16
C THR A 251 -17.94 7.16 1.95
N LEU A 252 -16.88 6.81 1.23
CA LEU A 252 -16.87 5.87 0.14
C LEU A 252 -16.77 4.43 0.66
N ASP A 253 -17.01 3.45 -0.21
CA ASP A 253 -16.97 2.02 0.18
C ASP A 253 -15.57 1.53 0.57
N ASN A 254 -14.51 2.23 0.18
CA ASN A 254 -13.14 1.99 0.62
C ASN A 254 -12.76 2.73 1.93
N GLY A 255 -13.72 3.38 2.60
CA GLY A 255 -13.51 4.08 3.87
C GLY A 255 -12.96 5.51 3.74
N MET A 256 -12.57 5.96 2.54
CA MET A 256 -12.15 7.34 2.31
C MET A 256 -13.33 8.30 2.34
N SER A 257 -13.10 9.56 2.72
CA SER A 257 -14.08 10.61 2.46
C SER A 257 -14.03 11.04 0.99
N VAL A 258 -15.13 11.59 0.46
CA VAL A 258 -15.14 12.20 -0.89
C VAL A 258 -14.08 13.29 -0.99
N ALA A 259 -13.86 14.08 0.06
CA ALA A 259 -12.85 15.13 0.09
C ALA A 259 -11.43 14.56 -0.10
N ASP A 260 -11.11 13.46 0.60
CA ASP A 260 -9.81 12.80 0.46
C ASP A 260 -9.64 12.19 -0.93
N ALA A 261 -10.71 11.57 -1.47
CA ALA A 261 -10.67 10.93 -2.78
C ALA A 261 -10.40 11.93 -3.92
N VAL A 262 -10.92 13.15 -3.82
CA VAL A 262 -10.73 14.21 -4.83
C VAL A 262 -9.56 15.15 -4.52
N SER A 263 -8.79 14.90 -3.45
CA SER A 263 -7.73 15.80 -2.98
C SER A 263 -6.66 16.09 -4.04
N ILE A 264 -6.29 15.09 -4.86
CA ILE A 264 -5.29 15.19 -5.94
C ILE A 264 -5.74 16.05 -7.14
N LEU A 265 -7.04 16.33 -7.24
CA LEU A 265 -7.58 17.19 -8.28
C LEU A 265 -7.17 18.65 -8.04
N PRO A 266 -7.01 19.47 -9.08
CA PRO A 266 -6.69 20.88 -8.93
C PRO A 266 -7.84 21.62 -8.23
N ASP A 267 -7.52 22.61 -7.39
CA ASP A 267 -8.52 23.38 -6.65
C ASP A 267 -9.45 24.19 -7.57
N THR A 268 -8.95 24.57 -8.74
CA THR A 268 -9.71 25.23 -9.81
C THR A 268 -10.41 24.26 -10.76
N GLY A 269 -10.37 22.95 -10.47
CA GLY A 269 -10.94 21.91 -11.32
C GLY A 269 -12.46 22.05 -11.48
N SER A 270 -12.93 21.95 -12.73
CA SER A 270 -14.34 21.96 -13.09
C SER A 270 -14.63 20.89 -14.14
N TYR A 271 -15.68 20.10 -13.91
CA TYR A 271 -15.93 18.87 -14.66
C TYR A 271 -17.31 18.91 -15.29
N ALA A 272 -17.39 18.64 -16.60
CA ALA A 272 -18.63 18.72 -17.36
C ALA A 272 -19.64 17.61 -16.98
N ASN A 273 -19.17 16.46 -16.52
CA ASN A 273 -19.97 15.31 -16.09
C ASN A 273 -19.17 14.42 -15.12
N SER A 274 -19.84 13.45 -14.51
CA SER A 274 -19.23 12.48 -13.57
C SER A 274 -18.12 11.65 -14.22
N ASP A 275 -18.24 11.32 -15.51
CA ASP A 275 -17.22 10.55 -16.23
C ASP A 275 -15.93 11.35 -16.42
N ALA A 276 -16.04 12.64 -16.72
CA ALA A 276 -14.90 13.55 -16.83
C ALA A 276 -14.16 13.70 -15.49
N LEU A 277 -14.92 13.80 -14.39
CA LEU A 277 -14.37 13.82 -13.03
C LEU A 277 -13.63 12.51 -12.69
N ALA A 278 -14.28 11.36 -12.89
CA ALA A 278 -13.66 10.06 -12.64
C ALA A 278 -12.42 9.85 -13.52
N SER A 279 -12.45 10.32 -14.76
CA SER A 279 -11.33 10.19 -15.69
C SER A 279 -10.14 11.07 -15.30
N ASP A 280 -10.34 12.35 -14.93
CA ASP A 280 -9.23 13.19 -14.47
C ASP A 280 -8.64 12.64 -13.16
N LEU A 281 -9.50 12.16 -12.25
CA LEU A 281 -9.06 11.53 -11.02
C LEU A 281 -8.22 10.28 -11.29
N ALA A 282 -8.70 9.38 -12.15
CA ALA A 282 -7.97 8.18 -12.55
C ALA A 282 -6.61 8.51 -13.21
N GLU A 283 -6.56 9.51 -14.09
CA GLU A 283 -5.30 9.95 -14.72
C GLU A 283 -4.29 10.46 -13.68
N ARG A 284 -4.74 11.31 -12.75
CA ARG A 284 -3.86 11.91 -11.73
C ARG A 284 -3.36 10.89 -10.72
N GLN A 285 -4.24 10.00 -10.27
CA GLN A 285 -3.83 8.92 -9.36
C GLN A 285 -2.86 7.95 -10.05
N ALA A 286 -3.11 7.58 -11.30
CA ALA A 286 -2.18 6.79 -12.10
C ALA A 286 -0.85 7.52 -12.34
N GLY A 287 -0.89 8.84 -12.57
CA GLY A 287 0.30 9.70 -12.62
C GLY A 287 1.08 9.69 -11.30
N ALA A 288 0.40 9.73 -10.16
CA ALA A 288 1.01 9.60 -8.84
C ALA A 288 1.70 8.23 -8.68
N ILE A 289 1.04 7.14 -9.07
CA ILE A 289 1.60 5.78 -9.04
C ILE A 289 2.85 5.67 -9.93
N ARG A 290 2.78 6.20 -11.17
CA ARG A 290 3.94 6.29 -12.07
C ARG A 290 5.10 7.05 -11.44
N SER A 291 4.82 8.23 -10.89
CA SER A 291 5.83 9.10 -10.28
C SER A 291 6.46 8.52 -9.02
N SER A 292 5.79 7.59 -8.35
CA SER A 292 6.32 6.87 -7.18
C SER A 292 6.99 5.54 -7.54
N GLY A 293 7.13 5.20 -8.84
CA GLY A 293 7.70 3.93 -9.28
C GLY A 293 6.78 2.71 -9.04
N GLY A 294 5.48 2.94 -8.81
CA GLY A 294 4.51 1.89 -8.51
C GLY A 294 4.00 1.13 -9.74
N SER A 295 4.34 1.56 -10.96
CA SER A 295 3.83 0.95 -12.19
C SER A 295 4.26 -0.49 -12.37
N ASP A 296 5.52 -0.78 -12.09
CA ASP A 296 6.04 -2.14 -12.22
C ASP A 296 5.46 -3.09 -11.17
N VAL A 297 5.15 -2.55 -9.98
CA VAL A 297 4.45 -3.27 -8.91
C VAL A 297 3.02 -3.63 -9.34
N VAL A 298 2.30 -2.69 -9.93
CA VAL A 298 0.95 -2.92 -10.47
C VAL A 298 0.99 -3.94 -11.62
N ASN A 299 1.90 -3.78 -12.58
CA ASN A 299 2.05 -4.70 -13.71
C ASN A 299 2.38 -6.13 -13.25
N ALA A 300 3.31 -6.27 -12.29
CA ALA A 300 3.66 -7.56 -11.71
C ALA A 300 2.46 -8.22 -11.02
N ALA A 301 1.69 -7.47 -10.25
CA ALA A 301 0.50 -8.00 -9.57
C ALA A 301 -0.65 -8.35 -10.54
N LEU A 302 -0.70 -7.71 -11.71
CA LEU A 302 -1.58 -8.09 -12.81
C LEU A 302 -1.05 -9.26 -13.66
N GLY A 303 0.11 -9.83 -13.31
CA GLY A 303 0.72 -10.95 -14.02
C GLY A 303 1.32 -10.59 -15.38
N VAL A 304 1.62 -9.31 -15.61
CA VAL A 304 2.26 -8.82 -16.84
C VAL A 304 3.69 -8.40 -16.50
N GLN A 305 4.69 -9.17 -16.95
CA GLN A 305 6.10 -8.91 -16.65
C GLN A 305 6.88 -8.41 -17.88
N GLY A 306 7.86 -7.54 -17.66
CA GLY A 306 8.85 -7.07 -18.65
C GLY A 306 8.60 -5.67 -19.22
N ALA A 307 9.60 -5.12 -19.93
CA ALA A 307 9.61 -3.75 -20.48
C ALA A 307 8.51 -3.43 -21.51
N THR A 308 7.77 -4.45 -21.95
CA THR A 308 6.64 -4.35 -22.89
C THR A 308 5.29 -4.65 -22.23
N GLY A 309 5.28 -5.03 -20.96
CA GLY A 309 4.09 -5.44 -20.22
C GLY A 309 3.31 -4.25 -19.70
N ALA A 310 2.28 -3.81 -20.41
CA ALA A 310 1.36 -2.79 -19.93
C ALA A 310 0.16 -3.44 -19.24
N ALA A 311 -0.35 -2.85 -18.15
CA ALA A 311 -1.59 -3.25 -17.49
C ALA A 311 -2.77 -3.41 -18.47
N SER A 312 -2.78 -2.64 -19.56
CA SER A 312 -3.78 -2.76 -20.64
C SER A 312 -3.79 -4.11 -21.36
N SER A 313 -2.68 -4.83 -21.37
CA SER A 313 -2.55 -6.16 -21.98
C SER A 313 -2.89 -7.29 -21.03
N ALA A 314 -3.05 -7.00 -19.72
CA ALA A 314 -3.42 -7.99 -18.73
C ALA A 314 -4.81 -8.60 -19.05
N PRO A 315 -5.00 -9.91 -18.85
CA PRO A 315 -6.31 -10.52 -18.92
C PRO A 315 -7.29 -9.89 -17.94
N VAL A 316 -8.56 -9.73 -18.36
CA VAL A 316 -9.61 -9.17 -17.47
C VAL A 316 -9.85 -10.03 -16.23
N THR A 317 -9.48 -11.32 -16.27
CA THR A 317 -9.51 -12.24 -15.13
C THR A 317 -8.54 -11.85 -14.01
N ASN A 318 -7.54 -11.03 -14.31
CA ASN A 318 -6.56 -10.54 -13.34
C ASN A 318 -6.98 -9.19 -12.75
N LEU A 319 -8.15 -8.65 -13.16
CA LEU A 319 -8.66 -7.41 -12.60
C LEU A 319 -9.07 -7.60 -11.13
N PRO A 320 -8.52 -6.80 -10.22
CA PRO A 320 -8.91 -6.84 -8.81
C PRO A 320 -10.41 -6.66 -8.54
N GLY A 321 -10.93 -7.42 -7.58
CA GLY A 321 -12.31 -7.28 -7.11
C GLY A 321 -13.38 -7.79 -8.10
N LEU A 322 -12.97 -8.26 -9.28
CA LEU A 322 -13.87 -8.85 -10.26
C LEU A 322 -14.07 -10.34 -9.95
N SER A 323 -15.32 -10.80 -9.87
CA SER A 323 -15.60 -12.22 -9.67
C SER A 323 -15.21 -13.04 -10.91
N SER A 324 -14.89 -14.32 -10.70
CA SER A 324 -14.58 -15.24 -11.81
C SER A 324 -15.73 -15.37 -12.81
N SER A 325 -16.98 -15.30 -12.34
CA SER A 325 -18.17 -15.30 -13.19
C SER A 325 -18.28 -14.02 -14.03
N ALA A 326 -18.04 -12.85 -13.44
CA ALA A 326 -18.04 -11.57 -14.15
C ALA A 326 -16.91 -11.52 -15.20
N ALA A 327 -15.71 -11.98 -14.85
CA ALA A 327 -14.60 -12.07 -15.80
C ALA A 327 -14.90 -13.00 -16.97
N ALA A 328 -15.51 -14.17 -16.71
CA ALA A 328 -15.94 -15.09 -17.76
C ALA A 328 -17.03 -14.47 -18.67
N ALA A 329 -17.96 -13.71 -18.10
CA ALA A 329 -19.00 -13.01 -18.84
C ALA A 329 -18.42 -11.90 -19.74
N LEU A 330 -17.48 -11.10 -19.23
CA LEU A 330 -16.76 -10.09 -20.02
C LEU A 330 -15.98 -10.72 -21.17
N ASN A 331 -15.25 -11.81 -20.91
CA ASN A 331 -14.55 -12.58 -21.94
C ASN A 331 -15.50 -13.06 -23.05
N LYS A 332 -16.65 -13.64 -22.68
CA LYS A 332 -17.68 -14.07 -23.64
C LYS A 332 -18.28 -12.92 -24.43
N GLY A 333 -18.38 -11.74 -23.80
CA GLY A 333 -18.82 -10.50 -24.42
C GLY A 333 -17.75 -9.79 -25.27
N GLY A 334 -16.55 -10.36 -25.41
CA GLY A 334 -15.46 -9.80 -26.23
C GLY A 334 -14.54 -8.81 -25.52
N ILE A 335 -14.71 -8.61 -24.20
CA ILE A 335 -13.82 -7.81 -23.37
C ILE A 335 -12.87 -8.77 -22.64
N THR A 336 -11.72 -9.05 -23.24
CA THR A 336 -10.76 -10.04 -22.76
C THR A 336 -9.56 -9.44 -22.01
N THR A 337 -9.27 -8.16 -22.21
CA THR A 337 -8.17 -7.46 -21.51
C THR A 337 -8.66 -6.29 -20.68
N ILE A 338 -7.85 -5.88 -19.70
CA ILE A 338 -8.10 -4.68 -18.90
C ILE A 338 -8.12 -3.42 -19.79
N GLY A 339 -7.30 -3.38 -20.85
CA GLY A 339 -7.31 -2.30 -21.84
C GLY A 339 -8.64 -2.18 -22.59
N GLN A 340 -9.21 -3.30 -23.01
CA GLN A 340 -10.53 -3.32 -23.66
C GLN A 340 -11.63 -2.88 -22.69
N LEU A 341 -11.55 -3.31 -21.43
CA LEU A 341 -12.50 -2.89 -20.39
C LEU A 341 -12.41 -1.39 -20.11
N ALA A 342 -11.19 -0.83 -20.05
CA ALA A 342 -10.98 0.59 -19.84
C ALA A 342 -11.51 1.46 -20.99
N ALA A 343 -11.45 0.95 -22.23
CA ALA A 343 -11.94 1.61 -23.42
C ALA A 343 -13.45 1.44 -23.64
N ALA A 344 -14.06 0.40 -23.08
CA ALA A 344 -15.48 0.14 -23.21
C ALA A 344 -16.32 1.21 -22.50
N ASN A 345 -17.46 1.57 -23.09
CA ASN A 345 -18.44 2.40 -22.39
C ASN A 345 -19.25 1.52 -21.42
N PRO A 346 -19.88 2.11 -20.37
CA PRO A 346 -20.63 1.33 -19.38
C PRO A 346 -21.77 0.48 -19.95
N THR A 347 -22.39 0.91 -21.05
CA THR A 347 -23.46 0.16 -21.73
C THR A 347 -22.94 -1.14 -22.34
N ASP A 348 -21.78 -1.10 -22.99
CA ASP A 348 -21.14 -2.27 -23.59
C ASP A 348 -20.64 -3.25 -22.52
N VAL A 349 -20.08 -2.74 -21.42
CA VAL A 349 -19.68 -3.56 -20.27
C VAL A 349 -20.89 -4.29 -19.68
N ASN A 350 -22.00 -3.58 -19.46
CA ASN A 350 -23.22 -4.19 -18.92
C ASN A 350 -23.84 -5.21 -19.90
N LYS A 351 -23.78 -4.94 -21.21
CA LYS A 351 -24.22 -5.87 -22.25
C LYS A 351 -23.36 -7.15 -22.26
N ALA A 352 -22.04 -7.02 -22.11
CA ALA A 352 -21.13 -8.16 -22.03
C ALA A 352 -21.44 -9.04 -20.80
N LEU A 353 -21.60 -8.42 -19.62
CA LEU A 353 -21.95 -9.10 -18.37
C LEU A 353 -23.30 -9.84 -18.47
N SER A 354 -24.35 -9.17 -18.96
CA SER A 354 -25.68 -9.76 -19.12
C SER A 354 -25.72 -10.91 -20.13
N THR A 355 -24.93 -10.85 -21.21
CA THR A 355 -24.77 -11.95 -22.19
C THR A 355 -24.14 -13.21 -21.56
N GLY A 356 -23.32 -13.02 -20.53
CA GLY A 356 -22.75 -14.09 -19.70
C GLY A 356 -23.63 -14.53 -18.54
N GLY A 357 -24.85 -13.98 -18.40
CA GLY A 357 -25.76 -14.31 -17.29
C GLY A 357 -25.38 -13.67 -15.96
N VAL A 358 -24.51 -12.67 -15.96
CA VAL A 358 -24.08 -11.94 -14.75
C VAL A 358 -24.81 -10.61 -14.67
N ALA A 359 -25.58 -10.40 -13.60
CA ALA A 359 -26.19 -9.11 -13.29
C ALA A 359 -25.27 -8.32 -12.36
N MET A 360 -24.93 -7.10 -12.75
CA MET A 360 -24.12 -6.18 -11.97
C MET A 360 -24.83 -4.83 -11.92
N ASN A 361 -24.87 -4.18 -10.76
CA ASN A 361 -25.51 -2.86 -10.68
C ASN A 361 -24.65 -1.80 -11.38
N SER A 362 -25.27 -0.67 -11.76
CA SER A 362 -24.59 0.40 -12.49
C SER A 362 -23.39 0.99 -11.75
N GLY A 363 -23.44 1.04 -10.42
CA GLY A 363 -22.33 1.51 -9.59
C GLY A 363 -21.11 0.60 -9.65
N ASP A 364 -21.32 -0.71 -9.57
CA ASP A 364 -20.24 -1.69 -9.70
C ASP A 364 -19.66 -1.72 -11.13
N VAL A 365 -20.50 -1.53 -12.17
CA VAL A 365 -20.02 -1.35 -13.56
C VAL A 365 -19.15 -0.11 -13.68
N ALA A 366 -19.56 1.01 -13.08
CA ALA A 366 -18.78 2.25 -13.07
C ALA A 366 -17.45 2.08 -12.33
N ALA A 367 -17.46 1.49 -11.12
CA ALA A 367 -16.24 1.16 -10.38
C ALA A 367 -15.29 0.30 -11.19
N THR A 368 -15.78 -0.80 -11.76
CA THR A 368 -14.99 -1.73 -12.57
C THR A 368 -14.35 -1.05 -13.78
N SER A 369 -15.12 -0.21 -14.47
CA SER A 369 -14.65 0.53 -15.65
C SER A 369 -13.59 1.57 -15.28
N VAL A 370 -13.77 2.29 -14.17
CA VAL A 370 -12.84 3.31 -13.71
C VAL A 370 -11.57 2.69 -13.12
N LEU A 371 -11.68 1.57 -12.40
CA LEU A 371 -10.55 0.78 -11.95
C LEU A 371 -9.66 0.36 -13.13
N ALA A 372 -10.27 -0.19 -14.18
CA ALA A 372 -9.56 -0.55 -15.40
C ALA A 372 -8.88 0.68 -16.03
N LYS A 373 -9.58 1.82 -16.12
CA LYS A 373 -8.98 3.07 -16.63
C LYS A 373 -7.77 3.50 -15.82
N THR A 374 -7.86 3.51 -14.48
CA THR A 374 -6.74 3.85 -13.61
C THR A 374 -5.56 2.93 -13.89
N LEU A 375 -5.77 1.61 -13.88
CA LEU A 375 -4.72 0.62 -14.12
C LEU A 375 -4.05 0.78 -15.49
N THR A 376 -4.81 1.06 -16.56
CA THR A 376 -4.24 1.24 -17.90
C THR A 376 -3.39 2.50 -18.09
N ARG A 377 -3.47 3.44 -17.14
CA ARG A 377 -2.74 4.72 -17.15
C ARG A 377 -1.56 4.73 -16.20
N VAL A 378 -1.44 3.68 -15.38
CA VAL A 378 -0.26 3.35 -14.57
C VAL A 378 0.82 2.85 -15.50
#